data_AF-A0A662G1U8-F1
#
_entry.id   AF-A0A662G1U8-F1
#
_cell.length_a   1.000
_cell.length_b   1.000
_cell.length_c   1.000
_cell.angle_alpha   90.00
_cell.angle_beta   90.00
_cell.angle_gamma   90.00
#
_symmetry.space_group_name_H-M   'P 1'
#
loop_
_entity.id
_entity.type
_entity.pdbx_description
1 polymer ?
#
loop_
_entity_poly.entity_id
_entity_poly.type
_entity_poly.pdbx_seq_one_letter_code
_entity_poly.pdbx_strand_id
1 'polypeptide(L)'
;MEGERVLLVQRRLPREKSYLHELRELALAAGYVPIAEIEQVRAQDAAYQIGYGKALEISELVKKLDIDKVIFFNELKPVQAHNLSKLFKVDVIDRFQLILEIFAK
;
A
#
# COMPACT_ATOMS: atom_id res chain seq x y z
N MET A 1 0.09 21.06 -9.67
CA MET A 1 1.04 19.95 -9.49
C MET A 1 0.18 18.72 -9.26
N GLU A 2 0.25 17.73 -10.14
CA GLU A 2 -0.45 16.45 -9.93
C GLU A 2 0.12 15.80 -8.66
N GLY A 3 -0.76 15.34 -7.76
CA GLY A 3 -0.34 14.66 -6.52
C GLY A 3 0.34 13.32 -6.82
N GLU A 4 1.15 12.81 -5.89
CA GLU A 4 1.82 11.51 -6.06
C GLU A 4 0.81 10.39 -6.34
N ARG A 5 1.14 9.56 -7.34
CA ARG A 5 0.33 8.44 -7.81
C ARG A 5 0.52 7.26 -6.88
N VAL A 6 -0.56 6.73 -6.31
CA VAL A 6 -0.47 5.69 -5.30
C VAL A 6 -1.20 4.41 -5.68
N LEU A 7 -0.62 3.28 -5.26
CA LEU A 7 -1.26 1.97 -5.30
C LEU A 7 -1.61 1.56 -3.87
N LEU A 8 -2.89 1.26 -3.64
CA LEU A 8 -3.42 0.91 -2.34
C LEU A 8 -3.46 -0.60 -2.17
N VAL A 9 -3.02 -1.11 -1.02
CA VAL A 9 -2.92 -2.54 -0.76
C VAL A 9 -3.61 -2.90 0.55
N GLN A 10 -4.42 -3.96 0.54
CA GLN A 10 -4.94 -4.56 1.76
C GLN A 10 -4.77 -6.09 1.74
N ARG A 11 -4.19 -6.62 2.81
CA ARG A 11 -4.28 -8.03 3.16
C ARG A 11 -5.35 -8.21 4.23
N ARG A 12 -6.21 -9.21 4.07
CA ARG A 12 -7.26 -9.54 5.04
C ARG A 12 -7.37 -11.04 5.31
N LEU A 13 -7.90 -11.42 6.45
CA LEU A 13 -8.23 -12.80 6.78
C LEU A 13 -9.57 -13.18 6.13
N PRO A 14 -9.87 -14.49 5.99
CA PRO A 14 -11.20 -14.92 5.60
C PRO A 14 -12.27 -14.28 6.50
N ARG A 15 -13.34 -13.77 5.89
CA ARG A 15 -14.48 -13.10 6.55
C ARG A 15 -14.21 -11.69 7.12
N GLU A 16 -12.98 -11.18 7.08
CA GLU A 16 -12.75 -9.75 7.32
C GLU A 16 -13.33 -8.91 6.18
N LYS A 17 -13.83 -7.72 6.52
CA LYS A 17 -14.32 -6.72 5.56
C LYS A 17 -13.13 -6.08 4.82
N SER A 18 -13.38 -5.65 3.60
CA SER A 18 -12.46 -4.77 2.89
C SER A 18 -12.58 -3.35 3.45
N TYR A 19 -11.45 -2.65 3.51
CA TYR A 19 -11.31 -1.27 3.94
C TYR A 19 -10.55 -0.42 2.90
N LEU A 20 -10.47 -0.92 1.65
CA LEU A 20 -9.80 -0.21 0.57
C LEU A 20 -10.50 1.10 0.21
N HIS A 21 -11.84 1.16 0.35
CA HIS A 21 -12.57 2.40 0.14
C HIS A 21 -12.16 3.47 1.15
N GLU A 22 -12.11 3.13 2.43
CA GLU A 22 -11.66 4.05 3.48
C GLU A 22 -10.20 4.45 3.29
N LEU A 23 -9.34 3.52 2.86
CA LEU A 23 -7.95 3.84 2.53
C LEU A 23 -7.85 4.81 1.35
N ARG A 24 -8.73 4.68 0.35
CA ARG A 24 -8.81 5.60 -0.78
C ARG A 24 -9.18 7.01 -0.34
N GLU A 25 -10.19 7.15 0.51
CA GLU A 25 -10.60 8.44 1.06
C GLU A 25 -9.47 9.09 1.87
N LEU A 26 -8.73 8.31 2.67
CA LEU A 26 -7.57 8.82 3.40
C LEU A 26 -6.45 9.28 2.45
N ALA A 27 -6.16 8.51 1.39
CA ALA A 27 -5.15 8.88 0.41
C ALA A 27 -5.55 10.18 -0.33
N LEU A 28 -6.82 10.33 -0.71
CA LEU A 28 -7.34 11.56 -1.30
C LEU A 28 -7.24 12.74 -0.33
N ALA A 29 -7.58 12.55 0.94
CA ALA A 29 -7.44 13.57 1.97
C ALA A 29 -5.97 13.99 2.19
N ALA A 30 -5.03 13.06 2.00
CA ALA A 30 -3.59 13.34 2.00
C ALA A 30 -3.10 14.01 0.70
N GLY A 31 -3.95 14.25 -0.30
CA GLY A 31 -3.57 14.85 -1.58
C GLY A 31 -2.89 13.89 -2.56
N TYR A 32 -2.98 12.58 -2.32
CA TYR A 32 -2.51 11.55 -3.25
C TYR A 32 -3.53 11.26 -4.35
N VAL A 33 -3.07 10.59 -5.41
CA VAL A 33 -3.90 10.18 -6.56
C VAL A 33 -3.95 8.64 -6.64
N PRO A 34 -4.99 7.98 -6.10
CA PRO A 34 -5.10 6.52 -6.12
C PRO A 34 -5.36 5.97 -7.53
N ILE A 35 -4.37 5.25 -8.08
CA ILE A 35 -4.39 4.71 -9.45
C ILE A 35 -4.89 3.27 -9.49
N ALA A 36 -4.55 2.46 -8.49
CA ALA A 36 -4.89 1.06 -8.43
C ALA A 36 -5.07 0.58 -6.98
N GLU A 37 -5.83 -0.50 -6.83
CA GLU A 37 -6.09 -1.14 -5.54
C GLU A 37 -5.88 -2.65 -5.65
N ILE A 38 -5.22 -3.23 -4.65
CA ILE A 38 -4.93 -4.66 -4.60
C ILE A 38 -5.38 -5.22 -3.25
N GLU A 39 -6.16 -6.29 -3.31
CA GLU A 39 -6.55 -7.05 -2.13
C GLU A 39 -6.01 -8.48 -2.19
N GLN A 40 -5.60 -9.02 -1.04
CA GLN A 40 -5.33 -10.45 -0.90
C GLN A 40 -5.91 -11.03 0.40
N VAL A 41 -6.63 -12.16 0.29
CA VAL A 41 -7.14 -12.91 1.44
C VAL A 41 -6.13 -13.98 1.85
N ARG A 42 -5.42 -13.77 2.96
CA ARG A 42 -4.47 -14.74 3.56
C ARG A 42 -3.99 -14.30 4.94
N ALA A 43 -3.35 -15.21 5.68
CA ALA A 43 -2.51 -14.84 6.81
C ALA A 43 -1.30 -14.00 6.36
N GLN A 44 -0.79 -13.15 7.26
CA GLN A 44 0.32 -12.25 6.94
C GLN A 44 1.56 -13.03 6.50
N ASP A 45 2.26 -12.48 5.52
CA ASP A 45 3.60 -12.93 5.21
C ASP A 45 4.61 -12.22 6.13
N ALA A 46 5.53 -12.98 6.73
CA ALA A 46 6.49 -12.41 7.68
C ALA A 46 7.44 -11.39 7.01
N ALA A 47 7.72 -11.56 5.71
CA ALA A 47 8.67 -10.73 4.99
C ALA A 47 8.02 -9.61 4.19
N TYR A 48 6.75 -9.76 3.76
CA TYR A 48 6.13 -8.81 2.80
C TYR A 48 4.72 -8.35 3.18
N GLN A 49 4.14 -8.80 4.30
CA GLN A 49 2.74 -8.58 4.70
C GLN A 49 1.69 -9.24 3.78
N ILE A 50 1.91 -9.19 2.47
CA ILE A 50 1.20 -9.88 1.40
C ILE A 50 2.05 -11.05 0.89
N GLY A 51 1.45 -12.00 0.15
CA GLY A 51 2.20 -13.13 -0.40
C GLY A 51 3.24 -12.70 -1.43
N TYR A 52 4.41 -13.35 -1.44
CA TYR A 52 5.50 -13.01 -2.35
C TYR A 52 5.11 -12.91 -3.82
N GLY A 53 4.32 -13.87 -4.35
CA GLY A 53 3.85 -13.81 -5.74
C GLY A 53 3.00 -12.56 -6.03
N LYS A 54 2.15 -12.17 -5.08
CA LYS A 54 1.35 -10.94 -5.18
C LYS A 54 2.22 -9.69 -5.04
N ALA A 55 3.27 -9.73 -4.22
CA ALA A 55 4.26 -8.66 -4.15
C ALA A 55 4.99 -8.49 -5.49
N LEU A 56 5.34 -9.58 -6.19
CA LEU A 56 5.90 -9.49 -7.54
C LEU A 56 4.91 -8.86 -8.54
N GLU A 57 3.64 -9.27 -8.50
CA GLU A 57 2.59 -8.63 -9.33
C GLU A 57 2.47 -7.12 -9.04
N ILE A 58 2.53 -6.71 -7.76
CA ILE A 58 2.50 -5.29 -7.38
C ILE A 58 3.74 -4.56 -7.92
N SER A 59 4.93 -5.15 -7.83
CA SER A 59 6.17 -4.55 -8.36
C SER A 59 6.07 -4.26 -9.87
N GLU A 60 5.46 -5.18 -10.63
CA GLU A 60 5.23 -4.97 -12.07
C GLU A 60 4.16 -3.91 -12.34
N LEU A 61 3.08 -3.86 -11.53
CA LEU A 61 2.08 -2.80 -11.62
C LEU A 61 2.65 -1.42 -11.28
N VAL A 62 3.53 -1.33 -10.29
CA VAL A 62 4.21 -0.08 -9.89
C VAL A 62 4.96 0.50 -11.08
N LYS A 63 5.73 -0.32 -11.79
CA LYS A 63 6.45 0.11 -13.01
C LYS A 63 5.50 0.45 -14.15
N LYS A 64 4.50 -0.40 -14.40
CA LYS A 64 3.59 -0.26 -15.54
C LYS A 64 2.68 0.98 -15.44
N LEU A 65 2.31 1.34 -14.22
CA LEU A 65 1.34 2.41 -13.96
C LEU A 65 2.00 3.68 -13.44
N ASP A 66 3.33 3.78 -13.47
CA ASP A 66 4.10 4.92 -12.94
C ASP A 66 3.61 5.31 -11.53
N ILE A 67 3.63 4.36 -10.60
CA ILE A 67 3.25 4.57 -9.21
C ILE A 67 4.44 5.17 -8.46
N ASP A 68 4.21 6.23 -7.69
CA ASP A 68 5.23 6.93 -6.90
C ASP A 68 5.36 6.35 -5.47
N LYS A 69 4.26 5.81 -4.92
CA LYS A 69 4.20 5.28 -3.55
C LYS A 69 3.18 4.15 -3.43
N VAL A 70 3.48 3.15 -2.60
CA VAL A 70 2.53 2.07 -2.26
C VAL A 70 2.06 2.25 -0.82
N ILE A 71 0.74 2.21 -0.61
CA ILE A 71 0.14 2.43 0.71
C ILE A 71 -0.57 1.15 1.17
N PHE A 72 -0.13 0.58 2.28
CA PHE A 72 -0.78 -0.57 2.89
C PHE A 72 -1.83 -0.14 3.93
N PHE A 73 -3.03 -0.73 3.87
CA PHE A 73 -4.02 -0.58 4.93
C PHE A 73 -3.55 -1.21 6.25
N ASN A 74 -2.84 -2.34 6.15
CA ASN A 74 -2.31 -3.04 7.31
C ASN A 74 -1.02 -2.35 7.79
N GLU A 75 -0.83 -2.29 9.10
CA GLU A 75 0.44 -1.87 9.70
C GLU A 75 1.60 -2.74 9.17
N LEU A 76 2.74 -2.12 8.92
CA LEU A 76 3.94 -2.80 8.42
C LEU A 76 5.01 -2.85 9.49
N LYS A 77 5.59 -4.04 9.70
CA LYS A 77 6.83 -4.15 10.48
C LYS A 77 7.97 -3.50 9.70
N PRO A 78 9.03 -2.98 10.38
CA PRO A 78 10.17 -2.38 9.70
C PRO A 78 10.80 -3.27 8.63
N VAL A 79 10.91 -4.58 8.89
CA VAL A 79 11.43 -5.54 7.92
C VAL A 79 10.52 -5.70 6.70
N GLN A 80 9.19 -5.65 6.88
CA GLN A 80 8.22 -5.75 5.79
C GLN A 80 8.29 -4.51 4.91
N ALA A 81 8.24 -3.31 5.50
CA ALA A 81 8.37 -2.05 4.78
C ALA A 81 9.70 -2.00 3.99
N HIS A 82 10.82 -2.32 4.63
CA HIS A 82 12.13 -2.37 3.96
C HIS A 82 12.14 -3.32 2.75
N ASN A 83 11.65 -4.55 2.92
CA ASN A 83 11.63 -5.54 1.84
C ASN A 83 10.72 -5.11 0.68
N LEU A 84 9.54 -4.57 0.99
CA LEU A 84 8.58 -4.07 0.01
C LEU A 84 9.16 -2.88 -0.77
N SER A 85 9.71 -1.86 -0.10
CA SER A 85 10.35 -0.72 -0.78
C SER A 85 11.51 -1.17 -1.66
N LYS A 86 12.33 -2.11 -1.18
CA LYS A 86 13.44 -2.67 -1.99
C LYS A 86 12.92 -3.41 -3.23
N LEU A 87 11.79 -4.10 -3.13
CA LEU A 87 11.17 -4.85 -4.22
C LEU A 87 10.42 -3.94 -5.21
N PHE A 88 9.71 -2.93 -4.72
CA PHE A 88 8.88 -2.05 -5.53
C PHE A 88 9.65 -0.86 -6.11
N LYS A 89 10.81 -0.53 -5.53
CA LYS A 89 11.65 0.63 -5.92
C LYS A 89 10.98 1.99 -5.73
N VAL A 90 9.98 2.04 -4.86
CA VAL A 90 9.22 3.23 -4.49
C VAL A 90 9.02 3.26 -2.98
N ASP A 91 8.58 4.38 -2.45
CA ASP A 91 8.27 4.49 -1.03
C ASP A 91 7.08 3.58 -0.68
N VAL A 92 7.13 2.97 0.50
CA VAL A 92 6.08 2.07 1.00
C VAL A 92 5.75 2.48 2.42
N ILE A 93 4.51 2.92 2.60
CA ILE A 93 3.99 3.34 3.90
C ILE A 93 2.79 2.49 4.29
N ASP A 94 2.50 2.47 5.59
CA ASP A 94 1.23 1.93 6.07
C ASP A 94 0.21 3.02 6.38
N ARG A 95 -0.99 2.59 6.80
CA ARG A 95 -2.09 3.47 7.16
C ARG A 95 -1.72 4.43 8.30
N PHE A 96 -0.90 4.01 9.27
CA PHE A 96 -0.54 4.88 10.38
C PHE A 96 0.35 6.03 9.88
N GLN A 97 1.34 5.73 9.04
CA GLN A 97 2.16 6.75 8.41
C GLN A 97 1.34 7.69 7.51
N LEU A 98 0.39 7.17 6.71
CA LEU A 98 -0.52 7.99 5.93
C LEU A 98 -1.31 8.98 6.81
N ILE A 99 -1.84 8.51 7.94
CA ILE A 99 -2.57 9.36 8.89
C ILE A 99 -1.66 10.46 9.43
N LEU A 100 -0.40 10.15 9.74
CA LEU A 100 0.57 11.17 10.18
C LEU A 100 0.87 12.20 9.08
N GLU A 101 0.99 11.78 7.82
CA GLU A 101 1.20 12.69 6.69
C GLU A 101 0.02 13.65 6.47
N ILE A 102 -1.22 13.24 6.78
CA ILE A 102 -2.40 14.12 6.76
C ILE A 102 -2.27 15.23 7.81
N PHE A 103 -1.83 14.89 9.03
CA PHE A 103 -1.71 15.85 10.14
C PHE A 103 -0.45 16.72 10.10
N ALA A 104 0.57 16.30 9.34
CA ALA A 104 1.80 17.07 9.18
C ALA A 104 1.65 18.25 8.19
N LYS A 105 0.49 18.39 7.56
CA LYS A 105 0.11 19.49 6.67
C LYS A 105 -0.66 20.57 7.42
#